data_AF-A0A6B3FS57-F1
#
_entry.id   AF-A0A6B3FS57-F1
#
_cell.length_a   1.000
_cell.length_b   1.000
_cell.length_c   1.000
_cell.angle_alpha   90.00
_cell.angle_beta   90.00
_cell.angle_gamma   90.00
#
_symmetry.space_group_name_H-M   'P 1'
#
loop_
_entity.id
_entity.type
_entity.pdbx_description
1 polymer ?
#
loop_
_entity_poly.entity_id
_entity_poly.type
_entity_poly.pdbx_seq_one_letter_code
_entity_poly.pdbx_strand_id
1 'polypeptide(L)'
;LLAKPSGDFELGADPVTGNQIIAKDGRYGPYVTEVLPEGTPKTGKNAVKPRTASLFKTMSLDTVTLADALKLMSLPRVVGEDAEGVEITAQNG
;
A
#
# COMPACT_ATOMS: atom_id res chain seq x y z
N LEU A 1 10.13 27.76 -2.52
CA LEU A 1 8.81 27.09 -2.50
C LEU A 1 8.93 25.85 -3.38
N LEU A 2 9.46 24.73 -2.85
CA LEU A 2 9.61 23.51 -3.66
C LEU A 2 8.23 22.88 -3.81
N ALA A 3 7.74 22.82 -5.06
CA ALA A 3 6.48 22.19 -5.39
C ALA A 3 6.48 20.74 -4.92
N LYS A 4 5.43 20.33 -4.19
CA LYS A 4 5.17 18.90 -3.97
C LYS A 4 5.08 18.27 -5.36
N PRO A 5 5.89 17.23 -5.67
CA PRO A 5 5.80 16.59 -6.97
C PRO A 5 4.39 16.00 -7.10
N SER A 6 3.62 16.61 -8.00
CA SER A 6 2.25 16.25 -8.32
C SER A 6 2.32 15.11 -9.34
N GLY A 7 2.10 13.87 -8.90
CA GLY A 7 2.06 12.73 -9.80
C GLY A 7 2.01 11.39 -9.08
N ASP A 8 1.75 10.35 -9.86
CA ASP A 8 1.91 8.96 -9.44
C ASP A 8 3.39 8.58 -9.57
N PHE A 9 3.97 7.99 -8.53
CA PHE A 9 5.34 7.47 -8.54
C PHE A 9 5.32 5.98 -8.76
N GLU A 10 5.83 5.52 -9.89
CA GLU A 10 5.98 4.10 -10.15
C GLU A 10 7.11 3.51 -9.31
N LEU A 11 6.79 2.52 -8.48
CA LEU A 11 7.76 1.85 -7.62
C LEU A 11 8.29 0.54 -8.25
N GLY A 12 7.48 -0.11 -9.08
CA GLY A 12 7.82 -1.35 -9.78
C GLY A 12 6.74 -2.42 -9.61
N ALA A 13 6.96 -3.60 -10.20
CA ALA A 13 6.02 -4.72 -10.11
C ALA A 13 6.23 -5.54 -8.83
N ASP A 14 5.14 -5.93 -8.17
CA ASP A 14 5.15 -6.90 -7.08
C ASP A 14 5.58 -8.28 -7.62
N PRO A 15 6.65 -8.90 -7.09
CA PRO A 15 7.14 -10.18 -7.57
C PRO A 15 6.16 -11.35 -7.36
N VAL A 16 5.18 -11.22 -6.45
CA VAL A 16 4.19 -12.27 -6.17
C VAL A 16 3.01 -12.19 -7.12
N THR A 17 2.45 -11.00 -7.31
CA THR A 17 1.22 -10.79 -8.10
C THR A 17 1.49 -10.37 -9.54
N GLY A 18 2.68 -9.82 -9.83
CA GLY A 18 3.01 -9.16 -11.08
C GLY A 18 2.37 -7.78 -11.25
N ASN A 19 1.57 -7.31 -10.29
CA ASN A 19 0.88 -6.03 -10.37
C ASN A 19 1.86 -4.86 -10.17
N GLN A 20 1.71 -3.80 -10.96
CA GLN A 20 2.48 -2.58 -10.78
C GLN A 20 2.09 -1.88 -9.47
N ILE A 21 3.08 -1.45 -8.69
CA ILE A 21 2.89 -0.68 -7.46
C ILE A 21 3.23 0.79 -7.72
N ILE A 22 2.35 1.68 -7.26
CA ILE A 22 2.51 3.13 -7.37
C ILE A 22 2.32 3.82 -6.03
N ALA A 23 3.01 4.94 -5.80
CA ALA A 23 2.79 5.85 -4.67
C ALA A 23 2.08 7.13 -5.15
N LYS A 24 1.15 7.66 -4.35
CA LYS A 24 0.29 8.78 -4.73
C LYS A 24 0.04 9.72 -3.54
N ASP A 25 -0.14 11.01 -3.80
CA ASP A 25 -0.67 11.96 -2.82
C ASP A 25 -2.21 11.92 -2.83
N GLY A 26 -2.82 11.45 -1.74
CA GLY A 26 -4.27 11.25 -1.63
C GLY A 26 -4.96 12.20 -0.68
N ARG A 27 -6.31 12.18 -0.67
CA ARG A 27 -7.13 13.00 0.25
C ARG A 27 -6.77 12.82 1.73
N TYR A 28 -6.33 11.61 2.11
CA TYR A 28 -6.00 11.24 3.49
C TYR A 28 -4.49 11.24 3.74
N GLY A 29 -3.69 11.75 2.81
CA GLY A 29 -2.23 11.71 2.85
C GLY A 29 -1.62 10.77 1.81
N PRO A 30 -0.28 10.67 1.78
CA PRO A 30 0.43 9.84 0.83
C PRO A 30 0.20 8.35 1.09
N TYR A 31 0.02 7.58 0.02
CA TYR A 31 -0.27 6.14 0.08
C TYR A 31 0.35 5.40 -1.10
N VAL A 32 0.48 4.08 -0.97
CA VAL A 32 0.82 3.17 -2.06
C VAL A 32 -0.39 2.33 -2.43
N THR A 33 -0.54 2.01 -3.71
CA THR A 33 -1.61 1.15 -4.23
C THR A 33 -1.09 0.26 -5.35
N GLU A 34 -1.63 -0.94 -5.46
CA GLU A 34 -1.40 -1.76 -6.66
C GLU A 34 -2.32 -1.32 -7.82
N VAL A 35 -1.85 -1.52 -9.03
CA VAL A 35 -2.60 -1.34 -10.27
C VAL A 35 -3.09 -2.71 -10.72
N LEU A 36 -4.41 -2.89 -10.71
CA LEU A 36 -5.03 -4.13 -11.16
C LEU A 36 -5.00 -4.23 -12.70
N PRO A 37 -4.89 -5.44 -13.27
CA PRO A 37 -4.93 -5.65 -14.72
C PRO A 37 -6.19 -5.07 -15.38
N GLU A 38 -6.08 -4.70 -16.65
CA GLU A 38 -7.23 -4.28 -17.44
C GLU A 38 -8.30 -5.38 -17.49
N GLY A 39 -9.57 -4.98 -17.49
CA GLY A 39 -10.70 -5.92 -17.44
C GLY A 39 -11.03 -6.46 -16.05
N THR A 40 -10.23 -6.16 -15.02
CA THR A 40 -10.57 -6.51 -13.63
C THR A 40 -11.87 -5.81 -13.22
N PRO A 41 -12.92 -6.53 -12.77
CA PRO A 41 -14.16 -5.90 -12.34
C PRO A 41 -13.91 -4.97 -11.15
N LYS A 42 -14.25 -3.69 -11.29
CA LYS A 42 -14.09 -2.68 -10.23
C LYS A 42 -15.39 -2.41 -9.45
N THR A 43 -16.52 -2.95 -9.93
CA THR A 43 -17.85 -2.74 -9.38
C THR A 43 -18.68 -4.03 -9.41
N GLY A 44 -19.74 -4.08 -8.59
CA GLY A 44 -20.61 -5.25 -8.47
C GLY A 44 -20.08 -6.31 -7.49
N LYS A 45 -20.74 -7.47 -7.48
CA LYS A 45 -20.47 -8.56 -6.51
C LYS A 45 -19.08 -9.19 -6.66
N ASN A 46 -18.49 -9.10 -7.86
CA ASN A 46 -17.17 -9.64 -8.17
C ASN A 46 -16.08 -8.55 -8.22
N ALA A 47 -16.35 -7.38 -7.62
CA ALA A 47 -15.39 -6.29 -7.63
C ALA A 47 -14.11 -6.65 -6.87
N VAL A 48 -12.97 -6.56 -7.54
CA VAL A 48 -11.65 -6.67 -6.93
C VAL A 48 -11.18 -5.26 -6.58
N LYS A 49 -10.82 -5.05 -5.31
CA LYS A 49 -10.26 -3.79 -4.83
C LYS A 49 -8.73 -3.90 -4.84
N PRO A 50 -8.01 -2.87 -5.33
CA PRO A 50 -6.56 -2.87 -5.22
C PRO A 50 -6.16 -2.82 -3.75
N ARG A 51 -5.11 -3.57 -3.40
CA ARG A 51 -4.40 -3.41 -2.13
C ARG A 51 -3.83 -2.00 -2.05
N THR A 52 -4.03 -1.38 -0.90
CA THR A 52 -3.58 -0.02 -0.60
C THR A 52 -3.02 0.03 0.81
N ALA A 53 -2.02 0.87 1.04
CA ALA A 53 -1.51 1.17 2.37
C ALA A 53 -1.01 2.61 2.45
N SER A 54 -1.36 3.30 3.53
CA SER A 54 -0.84 4.63 3.82
C SER A 54 0.66 4.58 4.09
N LEU A 55 1.38 5.64 3.75
CA LEU A 55 2.75 5.83 4.24
C LEU A 55 2.73 6.19 5.73
N PHE A 56 3.80 5.87 6.44
CA PHE A 56 4.02 6.44 7.78
C PHE A 56 4.30 7.94 7.69
N LYS A 57 4.01 8.67 8.77
CA LYS A 57 4.24 10.13 8.84
C LYS A 57 5.68 10.56 8.54
N THR A 58 6.65 9.69 8.80
CA THR A 58 8.09 9.92 8.56
C THR A 58 8.55 9.54 7.17
N MET A 59 7.72 8.86 6.38
CA MET A 59 8.02 8.49 5.00
C MET A 59 7.61 9.60 4.04
N SER A 60 8.25 9.65 2.89
CA SER A 60 7.97 10.62 1.83
C SER A 60 7.88 9.94 0.47
N LEU A 61 7.08 10.53 -0.43
CA LEU A 61 6.79 9.99 -1.76
C LEU A 61 8.02 9.93 -2.68
N ASP A 62 8.98 10.82 -2.47
CA ASP A 62 10.23 10.90 -3.21
C ASP A 62 11.26 9.82 -2.79
N THR A 63 11.15 9.30 -1.57
CA THR A 63 12.12 8.34 -1.01
C THR A 63 11.57 6.93 -0.85
N VAL A 64 10.24 6.74 -0.93
CA VAL A 64 9.62 5.43 -0.73
C VAL A 64 10.04 4.46 -1.82
N THR A 65 10.40 3.23 -1.43
CA THR A 65 10.81 2.19 -2.37
C THR A 65 9.72 1.13 -2.56
N LEU A 66 9.84 0.31 -3.62
CA LEU A 66 8.99 -0.87 -3.81
C LEU A 66 9.02 -1.80 -2.58
N ALA A 67 10.20 -2.02 -2.01
CA ALA A 67 10.35 -2.90 -0.85
C ALA A 67 9.60 -2.36 0.37
N ASP A 68 9.61 -1.05 0.57
CA ASP A 68 8.85 -0.42 1.66
C ASP A 68 7.34 -0.49 1.39
N ALA A 69 6.92 -0.23 0.14
CA ALA A 69 5.52 -0.34 -0.26
C ALA A 69 4.95 -1.74 -0.02
N LEU A 70 5.68 -2.79 -0.41
CA LEU A 70 5.26 -4.18 -0.19
C LEU A 70 5.18 -4.52 1.30
N LYS A 71 6.06 -3.94 2.14
CA LYS A 71 5.95 -4.10 3.60
C LYS A 71 4.69 -3.44 4.13
N LEU A 72 4.39 -2.22 3.72
CA LEU A 72 3.19 -1.49 4.15
C LEU A 72 1.91 -2.21 3.73
N MET A 73 1.84 -2.72 2.49
CA MET A 73 0.67 -3.43 1.94
C MET A 73 0.38 -4.79 2.58
N SER A 74 1.33 -5.33 3.33
CA SER A 74 1.15 -6.60 4.05
C SER A 74 0.69 -6.41 5.50
N LEU A 75 0.41 -5.17 5.93
CA LEU A 75 -0.23 -4.89 7.21
C LEU A 75 -1.75 -5.13 7.11
N PRO A 76 -2.42 -5.55 8.20
CA PRO A 76 -1.86 -5.86 9.50
C PRO A 76 -1.08 -7.18 9.54
N ARG A 77 0.05 -7.18 10.25
CA ARG A 77 0.86 -8.39 10.46
C ARG A 77 0.71 -8.89 11.88
N VAL A 78 0.56 -10.21 12.05
CA VAL A 78 0.60 -10.85 13.37
C VAL A 78 2.03 -10.77 13.90
N VAL A 79 2.19 -10.22 15.12
CA VAL A 79 3.49 -10.09 15.80
C VAL A 79 3.68 -11.14 16.90
N GLY A 80 2.63 -11.87 17.25
CA GLY A 80 2.63 -12.93 18.24
C GLY A 80 1.22 -13.23 18.72
N GLU A 81 1.13 -14.10 19.71
CA GLU A 81 -0.08 -14.38 20.47
C GLU A 81 0.12 -13.89 21.92
N ASP A 82 -0.96 -13.47 22.57
CA ASP A 82 -0.92 -13.16 24.00
C ASP A 82 -0.96 -14.44 24.87
N ALA A 83 -1.01 -14.27 26.19
CA ALA A 83 -1.04 -15.39 27.13
C ALA A 83 -2.32 -16.27 27.02
N GLU A 84 -3.35 -15.77 26.34
CA GLU A 84 -4.63 -16.44 26.11
C GLU A 84 -4.72 -17.03 24.70
N GLY A 85 -3.66 -16.88 23.87
CA GLY A 85 -3.60 -17.37 22.49
C GLY A 85 -4.25 -16.43 21.47
N VAL A 86 -4.54 -15.19 21.83
CA VAL A 86 -5.16 -14.21 20.92
C VAL A 86 -4.08 -13.52 20.08
N GLU A 87 -4.27 -13.48 18.76
CA GLU A 87 -3.33 -12.84 17.83
C GLU A 87 -3.19 -11.32 18.09
N ILE A 88 -1.97 -10.89 18.33
CA ILE A 88 -1.60 -9.48 18.40
C ILE A 88 -1.17 -9.04 16.99
N THR A 89 -1.79 -7.99 16.47
CA THR A 89 -1.47 -7.46 15.14
C THR A 89 -0.87 -6.05 15.18
N ALA A 90 0.11 -5.80 14.31
CA ALA A 90 0.66 -4.47 14.05
C ALA A 90 -0.01 -3.87 12.81
N GLN A 91 -0.52 -2.65 12.95
CA GLN A 91 -1.25 -1.90 11.92
C GLN A 91 -0.52 -0.58 11.61
N ASN A 92 -0.81 0.02 10.46
CA ASN A 92 -0.52 1.43 10.21
C ASN A 92 -1.79 2.26 10.47
N GLY A 93 -1.69 3.32 11.26
CA GLY A 93 -2.80 4.14 11.75
C GLY A 93 -2.63 5.62 11.45
#